data_AF-A0AA39YC09-F1
#
_entry.id   AF-A0AA39YC09-F1
#
_cell.length_a   1.000
_cell.length_b   1.000
_cell.length_c   1.000
_cell.angle_alpha   90.00
_cell.angle_beta   90.00
_cell.angle_gamma   90.00
#
_symmetry.space_group_name_H-M   'P 1'
#
loop_
_entity.id
_entity.type
_entity.pdbx_description
1 polymer ?
#
loop_
_entity_poly.entity_id
_entity_poly.type
_entity_poly.pdbx_seq_one_letter_code
_entity_poly.pdbx_strand_id
1 'polypeptide(L)'
;MLRAVEGLGGLSPRKLVTILCSTIFLFAVALSLLGGHLAAPLAAVKAGAAHLSPQTAPSPSLLPDAATPPPQSDEVASPPVAALPVPLGYASTCGKDIHAETRKVWLEADARYAHLMDDKFTIAILTYKRPDVLNITLTKILSAPIPSLHEIVIISVEPPNPPPSYTTPSGVRIRYRRSSHNSLNQRFIPDPLYETQAILSHDDDVMWEPSDLEFVFQTWRQLGRYRITGALPRCFSRNDKGSLSYHPCKKGNDWYSLVLTNLAFVHISFMDYYSSSEQIPTTIRAHVEENFNCEDLAMNYMASMLTCTGPLHVQGKAKVTNQDPKKGISRGGNHFAKRNRCLNYFEEVIGFFPLVQQMGSIHRGMDWFN
;
A
#
# COMPACT_ATOMS: atom_id res chain seq x y z
N MET A 1 61.68 -9.15 6.15
CA MET A 1 60.83 -10.29 5.73
C MET A 1 61.54 -11.14 4.66
N LEU A 2 62.79 -11.50 4.92
CA LEU A 2 63.50 -12.61 4.28
C LEU A 2 64.00 -13.47 5.44
N ARG A 3 63.85 -14.80 5.32
CA ARG A 3 64.01 -15.85 6.35
C ARG A 3 62.74 -16.19 7.15
N ALA A 4 61.83 -16.91 6.50
CA ALA A 4 60.96 -17.92 7.13
C ALA A 4 60.15 -18.65 6.03
N VAL A 5 60.82 -19.38 5.12
CA VAL A 5 60.13 -20.35 4.25
C VAL A 5 61.04 -21.57 4.05
N GLU A 6 61.26 -22.30 5.14
CA GLU A 6 61.63 -23.71 5.09
C GLU A 6 60.71 -24.43 6.08
N GLY A 7 59.69 -25.11 5.57
CA GLY A 7 58.75 -25.86 6.42
C GLY A 7 57.27 -25.75 6.02
N LEU A 8 56.91 -25.83 4.73
CA LEU A 8 55.51 -25.99 4.31
C LEU A 8 55.34 -27.01 3.16
N GLY A 9 56.27 -27.96 3.04
CA GLY A 9 56.08 -29.13 2.17
C GLY A 9 55.18 -30.15 2.86
N GLY A 10 53.86 -30.07 2.65
CA GLY A 10 52.93 -31.11 3.11
C GLY A 10 51.52 -30.69 3.54
N LEU A 11 51.09 -29.44 3.34
CA LEU A 11 49.77 -28.98 3.76
C LEU A 11 48.75 -29.07 2.62
N SER A 12 47.57 -29.65 2.91
CA SER A 12 46.47 -29.74 1.94
C SER A 12 45.94 -28.35 1.55
N PRO A 13 45.36 -28.19 0.33
CA PRO A 13 44.89 -26.90 -0.19
C PRO A 13 43.94 -26.13 0.75
N ARG A 14 43.13 -26.84 1.55
CA ARG A 14 42.21 -26.21 2.53
C ARG A 14 42.92 -25.49 3.67
N LYS A 15 44.08 -25.99 4.11
CA LYS A 15 44.87 -25.37 5.19
C LYS A 15 45.62 -24.13 4.69
N LEU A 16 46.01 -24.09 3.42
CA LEU A 16 46.67 -22.93 2.81
C LEU A 16 45.72 -21.73 2.67
N VAL A 17 44.46 -21.98 2.28
CA VAL A 17 43.41 -20.94 2.16
C VAL A 17 43.06 -20.31 3.51
N THR A 18 43.06 -21.10 4.58
CA THR A 18 42.76 -20.62 5.95
C THR A 18 43.88 -19.71 6.48
N ILE A 19 45.14 -20.04 6.19
CA ILE A 19 46.31 -19.22 6.57
C ILE A 19 46.33 -17.92 5.77
N LEU A 20 46.02 -17.96 4.46
CA LEU A 20 45.96 -16.77 3.61
C LEU A 20 44.83 -15.80 4.03
N CYS A 21 43.66 -16.31 4.43
CA CYS A 21 42.57 -15.46 4.90
C CYS A 21 42.89 -14.78 6.25
N SER A 22 43.64 -15.47 7.12
CA SER A 22 43.98 -14.94 8.45
C SER A 22 45.03 -13.81 8.37
N THR A 23 46.00 -13.91 7.45
CA THR A 23 47.02 -12.86 7.26
C THR A 23 46.48 -11.61 6.56
N ILE A 24 45.50 -11.76 5.66
CA ILE A 24 44.81 -10.63 5.01
C ILE A 24 43.94 -9.86 6.03
N PHE A 25 43.27 -10.57 6.95
CA PHE A 25 42.45 -9.93 7.98
C PHE A 25 43.29 -9.12 8.98
N LEU A 26 44.47 -9.64 9.36
CA LEU A 26 45.42 -8.93 10.23
C LEU A 26 46.03 -7.67 9.57
N PHE A 27 46.24 -7.66 8.24
CA PHE A 27 46.71 -6.47 7.53
C PHE A 27 45.65 -5.38 7.38
N ALA A 28 44.37 -5.74 7.22
CA ALA A 28 43.27 -4.78 7.12
C ALA A 28 42.97 -4.06 8.45
N VAL A 29 43.14 -4.76 9.58
CA VAL A 29 42.99 -4.18 10.92
C VAL A 29 44.17 -3.25 11.26
N ALA A 30 45.39 -3.58 10.83
CA ALA A 30 46.56 -2.71 11.03
C ALA A 30 46.49 -1.39 10.24
N LEU A 31 45.88 -1.39 9.05
CA LEU A 31 45.71 -0.17 8.23
C LEU A 31 44.63 0.78 8.76
N SER A 32 43.69 0.27 9.57
CA SER A 32 42.59 1.04 10.16
C SER A 32 42.98 1.76 11.46
N LEU A 33 44.14 1.42 12.06
CA LEU A 33 44.63 1.97 13.33
C LEU A 33 45.67 3.10 13.17
N LEU A 34 46.03 3.48 11.93
CA LEU A 34 47.13 4.42 11.65
C LEU A 34 46.72 5.69 10.88
N GLY A 35 45.43 5.94 10.63
CA GLY A 35 44.97 7.11 9.87
C GLY A 35 44.00 8.00 10.65
N GLY A 36 44.49 9.02 11.36
CA GLY A 36 43.61 9.93 12.09
C GLY A 36 44.26 11.09 12.83
N HIS A 37 45.20 11.82 12.25
CA HIS A 37 45.58 13.16 12.73
C HIS A 37 45.99 14.07 11.57
N LEU A 38 45.18 15.10 11.32
CA LEU A 38 45.62 16.40 10.79
C LEU A 38 44.53 17.44 11.11
N ALA A 39 44.95 18.49 11.81
CA ALA A 39 44.11 19.56 12.33
C ALA A 39 44.26 20.84 11.49
N ALA A 40 43.16 21.62 11.42
CA ALA A 40 43.06 23.09 11.37
C ALA A 40 43.58 23.83 10.10
N PRO A 41 43.10 25.08 9.78
CA PRO A 41 42.60 26.08 10.73
C PRO A 41 41.31 26.86 10.40
N LEU A 42 40.83 27.49 11.48
CA LEU A 42 39.87 28.60 11.57
C LEU A 42 40.25 29.78 10.66
N ALA A 43 39.24 30.37 10.02
CA ALA A 43 39.24 31.77 9.63
C ALA A 43 37.97 32.45 10.18
N ALA A 44 38.20 33.45 11.02
CA ALA A 44 37.18 34.32 11.59
C ALA A 44 36.69 35.33 10.54
N VAL A 45 35.37 35.51 10.45
CA VAL A 45 34.77 36.69 9.80
C VAL A 45 34.01 37.48 10.85
N LYS A 46 34.41 38.75 10.97
CA LYS A 46 33.90 39.77 11.89
C LYS A 46 32.50 40.24 11.49
N ALA A 47 31.76 40.62 12.51
CA ALA A 47 30.45 41.20 12.52
C ALA A 47 30.27 42.42 11.59
N GLY A 48 29.14 42.44 10.89
CA GLY A 48 28.50 43.63 10.35
C GLY A 48 27.09 43.71 10.92
N ALA A 49 26.93 44.47 12.01
CA ALA A 49 25.63 44.82 12.57
C ALA A 49 24.99 45.88 11.67
N ALA A 50 23.92 45.52 10.97
CA ALA A 50 23.05 46.47 10.28
C ALA A 50 21.81 46.70 11.15
N HIS A 51 21.72 47.95 11.63
CA HIS A 51 20.56 48.56 12.27
C HIS A 51 19.29 48.33 11.45
N LEU A 52 18.31 47.63 12.01
CA LEU A 52 16.91 47.70 11.59
C LEU A 52 16.07 48.14 12.78
N SER A 53 15.41 49.29 12.59
CA SER A 53 14.56 49.97 13.55
C SER A 53 13.40 49.11 14.02
N PRO A 54 12.92 49.30 15.26
CA PRO A 54 11.83 48.52 15.83
C PRO A 54 10.51 48.92 15.18
N GLN A 55 9.85 47.97 14.51
CA GLN A 55 8.45 48.11 14.16
C GLN A 55 7.60 47.88 15.41
N THR A 56 6.81 48.90 15.69
CA THR A 56 5.82 49.06 16.75
C THR A 56 4.83 47.89 16.82
N ALA A 57 4.69 47.34 18.02
CA ALA A 57 3.60 46.44 18.40
C ALA A 57 2.24 47.17 18.34
N PRO A 58 1.17 46.55 17.81
CA PRO A 58 -0.17 47.10 17.96
C PRO A 58 -0.66 46.89 19.40
N SER A 59 -1.27 47.94 19.95
CA SER A 59 -1.88 47.99 21.28
C SER A 59 -3.08 47.05 21.43
N PRO A 60 -3.43 46.64 22.66
CA PRO A 60 -4.50 45.68 22.91
C PRO A 60 -5.86 46.32 22.67
N SER A 61 -6.60 45.81 21.69
CA SER A 61 -8.00 46.16 21.49
C SER A 61 -8.88 45.53 22.57
N LEU A 62 -9.64 46.40 23.22
CA LEU A 62 -10.63 46.16 24.27
C LEU A 62 -11.62 45.05 23.90
N LEU A 63 -11.78 44.09 24.82
CA LEU A 63 -12.91 43.14 24.84
C LEU A 63 -14.20 43.91 25.19
N PRO A 64 -15.29 43.77 24.42
CA PRO A 64 -16.61 44.13 24.91
C PRO A 64 -17.18 43.01 25.79
N ASP A 65 -18.01 43.45 26.74
CA ASP A 65 -18.59 42.69 27.85
C ASP A 65 -19.24 41.35 27.49
N ALA A 66 -19.19 40.45 28.48
CA ALA A 66 -19.82 39.16 28.51
C ALA A 66 -21.32 39.24 28.16
N ALA A 67 -21.67 38.77 26.96
CA ALA A 67 -23.03 38.41 26.63
C ALA A 67 -23.42 37.13 27.40
N THR A 68 -24.54 37.20 28.12
CA THR A 68 -25.25 36.10 28.77
C THR A 68 -25.34 34.86 27.87
N PRO A 69 -25.17 33.64 28.43
CA PRO A 69 -25.31 32.41 27.66
C PRO A 69 -26.76 32.27 27.14
N PRO A 70 -26.96 31.77 25.90
CA PRO A 70 -28.29 31.48 25.40
C PRO A 70 -28.92 30.36 26.24
N PRO A 71 -30.26 30.32 26.36
CA PRO A 71 -30.94 29.25 27.06
C PRO A 71 -30.61 27.90 26.41
N GLN A 72 -30.37 26.89 27.25
CA GLN A 72 -30.18 25.51 26.82
C GLN A 72 -31.36 25.10 25.94
N SER A 73 -31.14 25.02 24.63
CA SER A 73 -32.06 24.35 23.73
C SER A 73 -31.99 22.87 24.04
N ASP A 74 -33.13 22.30 24.41
CA ASP A 74 -33.30 20.87 24.61
C ASP A 74 -32.60 20.08 23.49
N GLU A 75 -31.75 19.15 23.90
CA GLU A 75 -31.05 18.21 23.04
C GLU A 75 -32.11 17.34 22.35
N VAL A 76 -32.60 17.80 21.19
CA VAL A 76 -33.42 16.99 20.32
C VAL A 76 -32.52 15.90 19.78
N ALA A 77 -32.57 14.74 20.43
CA ALA A 77 -31.97 13.51 19.95
C ALA A 77 -32.36 13.34 18.47
N SER A 78 -31.38 13.41 17.58
CA SER A 78 -31.55 13.04 16.18
C SER A 78 -32.27 11.68 16.15
N PRO A 79 -33.38 11.54 15.41
CA PRO A 79 -34.04 10.25 15.32
C PRO A 79 -33.02 9.24 14.80
N PRO A 80 -33.04 7.99 15.29
CA PRO A 80 -32.19 6.96 14.71
C PRO A 80 -32.52 6.92 13.22
N VAL A 81 -31.50 7.18 12.38
CA VAL A 81 -31.62 6.97 10.94
C VAL A 81 -32.02 5.51 10.81
N ALA A 82 -33.29 5.27 10.49
CA ALA A 82 -33.82 3.93 10.29
C ALA A 82 -32.92 3.29 9.24
N ALA A 83 -32.18 2.25 9.65
CA ALA A 83 -31.40 1.45 8.74
C ALA A 83 -32.36 0.99 7.65
N LEU A 84 -32.15 1.48 6.42
CA LEU A 84 -32.90 1.01 5.27
C LEU A 84 -32.80 -0.52 5.27
N PRO A 85 -33.91 -1.25 5.10
CA PRO A 85 -33.88 -2.70 5.12
C PRO A 85 -32.94 -3.17 4.02
N VAL A 86 -31.78 -3.70 4.44
CA VAL A 86 -30.84 -4.40 3.56
C VAL A 86 -31.63 -5.54 2.94
N PRO A 87 -31.68 -5.65 1.59
CA PRO A 87 -32.33 -6.78 0.96
C PRO A 87 -31.77 -8.08 1.55
N LEU A 88 -32.65 -8.90 2.12
CA LEU A 88 -32.34 -10.23 2.63
C LEU A 88 -31.70 -11.06 1.51
N GLY A 89 -30.36 -11.10 1.51
CA GLY A 89 -29.58 -11.83 0.53
C GLY A 89 -28.39 -12.54 1.16
N TYR A 90 -27.46 -11.81 1.78
CA TYR A 90 -26.22 -12.40 2.29
C TYR A 90 -25.68 -11.61 3.47
N ALA A 91 -26.14 -11.92 4.69
CA ALA A 91 -25.55 -11.35 5.89
C ALA A 91 -24.12 -11.91 6.04
N SER A 92 -23.12 -11.04 6.03
CA SER A 92 -21.75 -11.40 6.45
C SER A 92 -21.84 -12.07 7.83
N THR A 93 -21.08 -13.15 8.02
CA THR A 93 -21.03 -13.85 9.30
C THR A 93 -19.85 -13.40 10.15
N CYS A 94 -19.25 -12.24 9.83
CA CYS A 94 -18.10 -11.71 10.54
C CYS A 94 -18.38 -11.54 12.04
N GLY A 95 -17.43 -11.95 12.89
CA GLY A 95 -17.42 -11.65 14.33
C GLY A 95 -17.66 -12.79 15.32
N LYS A 96 -17.75 -14.07 14.92
CA LYS A 96 -18.15 -15.14 15.86
C LYS A 96 -17.03 -15.79 16.67
N ASP A 97 -15.94 -16.37 16.12
CA ASP A 97 -15.02 -17.16 16.97
C ASP A 97 -13.52 -17.13 16.63
N ILE A 98 -13.10 -16.67 15.45
CA ILE A 98 -11.67 -16.70 15.00
C ILE A 98 -10.96 -15.33 15.14
N HIS A 99 -11.71 -14.27 15.44
CA HIS A 99 -11.21 -12.91 15.28
C HIS A 99 -10.33 -12.41 16.40
N ALA A 100 -10.45 -12.84 17.65
CA ALA A 100 -9.76 -12.15 18.75
C ALA A 100 -8.22 -12.17 18.58
N GLU A 101 -7.64 -13.35 18.36
CA GLU A 101 -6.18 -13.46 18.16
C GLU A 101 -5.75 -12.93 16.80
N THR A 102 -6.47 -13.28 15.73
CA THR A 102 -6.21 -12.77 14.38
C THR A 102 -6.23 -11.24 14.33
N ARG A 103 -7.20 -10.62 14.99
CA ARG A 103 -7.35 -9.16 15.08
C ARG A 103 -6.26 -8.56 15.94
N LYS A 104 -5.85 -9.21 17.03
CA LYS A 104 -4.72 -8.78 17.85
C LYS A 104 -3.43 -8.72 17.03
N VAL A 105 -3.11 -9.75 16.24
CA VAL A 105 -1.92 -9.75 15.36
C VAL A 105 -1.98 -8.59 14.36
N TRP A 106 -3.14 -8.32 13.77
CA TRP A 106 -3.30 -7.17 12.87
C TRP A 106 -3.22 -5.82 13.60
N LEU A 107 -3.75 -5.69 14.82
CA LEU A 107 -3.61 -4.46 15.62
C LEU A 107 -2.14 -4.20 15.99
N GLU A 108 -1.36 -5.26 16.24
CA GLU A 108 0.08 -5.14 16.41
C GLU A 108 0.77 -4.70 15.10
N ALA A 109 0.30 -5.18 13.95
CA ALA A 109 0.76 -4.70 12.65
C ALA A 109 0.43 -3.22 12.43
N ASP A 110 -0.79 -2.80 12.75
CA ASP A 110 -1.21 -1.40 12.68
C ASP A 110 -0.33 -0.50 13.58
N ALA A 111 -0.11 -0.91 14.83
CA ALA A 111 0.77 -0.20 15.76
C ALA A 111 2.22 -0.10 15.25
N ARG A 112 2.74 -1.14 14.58
CA ARG A 112 4.09 -1.11 13.97
C ARG A 112 4.25 0.03 12.97
N TYR A 113 3.19 0.37 12.23
CA TYR A 113 3.26 1.38 11.16
C TYR A 113 2.65 2.73 11.53
N ALA A 114 2.18 2.91 12.77
CA ALA A 114 1.57 4.16 13.23
C ALA A 114 2.49 5.39 13.11
N HIS A 115 3.82 5.18 13.06
CA HIS A 115 4.82 6.21 12.90
C HIS A 115 5.01 6.71 11.45
N LEU A 116 4.48 5.97 10.45
CA LEU A 116 4.58 6.36 9.05
C LEU A 116 3.62 7.52 8.73
N MET A 117 3.92 8.29 7.69
CA MET A 117 3.07 9.40 7.23
C MET A 117 1.68 8.90 6.87
N ASP A 118 0.65 9.61 7.35
CA ASP A 118 -0.74 9.36 6.99
C ASP A 118 -1.40 10.51 6.21
N ASP A 119 -0.66 11.59 5.98
CA ASP A 119 -1.02 12.71 5.13
C ASP A 119 -0.47 12.59 3.70
N LYS A 120 0.34 11.56 3.44
CA LYS A 120 0.92 11.19 2.14
C LYS A 120 0.64 9.73 1.78
N PHE A 121 0.90 9.37 0.53
CA PHE A 121 0.77 7.99 0.04
C PHE A 121 1.86 7.57 -0.94
N THR A 122 2.06 6.27 -1.04
CA THR A 122 2.98 5.64 -2.00
C THR A 122 2.19 4.87 -3.06
N ILE A 123 2.57 4.97 -4.33
CA ILE A 123 2.03 4.11 -5.40
C ILE A 123 2.93 2.89 -5.55
N ALA A 124 2.35 1.68 -5.49
CA ALA A 124 3.05 0.42 -5.70
C ALA A 124 2.58 -0.22 -7.01
N ILE A 125 3.41 -0.16 -8.05
CA ILE A 125 3.09 -0.69 -9.39
C ILE A 125 3.77 -2.04 -9.58
N LEU A 126 2.98 -3.10 -9.71
CA LEU A 126 3.49 -4.43 -10.12
C LEU A 126 3.55 -4.49 -11.65
N THR A 127 4.71 -4.86 -12.20
CA THR A 127 4.90 -4.98 -13.66
C THR A 127 5.63 -6.27 -14.04
N TYR A 128 5.26 -6.83 -15.19
CA TYR A 128 5.88 -8.03 -15.76
C TYR A 128 5.92 -7.93 -17.29
N LYS A 129 7.11 -7.90 -17.89
CA LYS A 129 7.31 -7.91 -19.36
C LYS A 129 6.52 -6.83 -20.13
N ARG A 130 6.32 -5.65 -19.54
CA ARG A 130 5.50 -4.56 -20.11
C ARG A 130 6.13 -3.15 -19.95
N PRO A 131 7.41 -2.95 -20.31
CA PRO A 131 8.07 -1.66 -20.13
C PRO A 131 7.33 -0.50 -20.83
N ASP A 132 6.76 -0.74 -22.02
CA ASP A 132 6.03 0.30 -22.76
C ASP A 132 4.73 0.72 -22.06
N VAL A 133 3.96 -0.25 -21.56
CA VAL A 133 2.69 -0.02 -20.85
C VAL A 133 2.97 0.70 -19.53
N LEU A 134 4.01 0.27 -18.81
CA LEU A 134 4.49 0.95 -17.60
C LEU A 134 4.90 2.40 -17.90
N ASN A 135 5.64 2.64 -18.99
CA ASN A 135 6.09 3.98 -19.35
C ASN A 135 4.92 4.91 -19.69
N ILE A 136 3.89 4.41 -20.38
CA ILE A 136 2.65 5.15 -20.64
C ILE A 136 1.95 5.49 -19.31
N THR A 137 1.82 4.51 -18.41
CA THR A 137 1.22 4.72 -17.08
C THR A 137 2.00 5.74 -16.26
N LEU A 138 3.33 5.64 -16.18
CA LEU A 138 4.15 6.61 -15.47
C LEU A 138 4.05 8.01 -16.06
N THR A 139 4.11 8.13 -17.39
CA THR A 139 3.96 9.42 -18.08
C THR A 139 2.64 10.08 -17.73
N LYS A 140 1.56 9.31 -17.71
CA LYS A 140 0.22 9.82 -17.39
C LYS A 140 0.05 10.11 -15.90
N ILE A 141 0.52 9.28 -14.96
CA ILE A 141 0.49 9.60 -13.52
C ILE A 141 1.24 10.91 -13.23
N LEU A 142 2.40 11.09 -13.87
CA LEU A 142 3.29 12.24 -13.64
C LEU A 142 2.92 13.47 -14.48
N SER A 143 1.84 13.43 -15.26
CA SER A 143 1.45 14.53 -16.15
C SER A 143 0.91 15.75 -15.41
N ALA A 144 0.59 15.62 -14.12
CA ALA A 144 0.21 16.73 -13.26
C ALA A 144 0.70 16.49 -11.81
N PRO A 145 0.95 17.55 -11.02
CA PRO A 145 1.29 17.40 -9.61
C PRO A 145 0.17 16.71 -8.83
N ILE A 146 0.56 15.76 -7.96
CA ILE A 146 -0.34 15.10 -7.02
C ILE A 146 0.16 15.46 -5.61
N PRO A 147 -0.53 16.37 -4.88
CA PRO A 147 0.01 16.98 -3.66
C PRO A 147 0.45 15.98 -2.58
N SER A 148 -0.31 14.91 -2.37
CA SER A 148 0.00 13.90 -1.36
C SER A 148 0.81 12.69 -1.86
N LEU A 149 1.26 12.68 -3.12
CA LEU A 149 2.14 11.61 -3.61
C LEU A 149 3.55 11.76 -3.02
N HIS A 150 4.01 10.74 -2.30
CA HIS A 150 5.35 10.71 -1.71
C HIS A 150 6.37 10.02 -2.63
N GLU A 151 6.11 8.77 -3.02
CA GLU A 151 6.97 8.03 -3.96
C GLU A 151 6.16 7.07 -4.84
N ILE A 152 6.77 6.61 -5.93
CA ILE A 152 6.28 5.50 -6.74
C ILE A 152 7.30 4.37 -6.68
N VAL A 153 6.84 3.19 -6.28
CA VAL A 153 7.64 1.97 -6.20
C VAL A 153 7.22 1.02 -7.30
N ILE A 154 8.15 0.74 -8.21
CA ILE A 154 7.99 -0.24 -9.28
C ILE A 154 8.47 -1.59 -8.79
N ILE A 155 7.54 -2.52 -8.63
CA ILE A 155 7.79 -3.89 -8.22
C ILE A 155 8.00 -4.70 -9.50
N SER A 156 9.28 -4.89 -9.86
CA SER A 156 9.66 -5.65 -11.05
C SER A 156 9.82 -7.13 -10.69
N VAL A 157 8.98 -7.99 -11.26
CA VAL A 157 9.00 -9.46 -11.03
C VAL A 157 9.76 -10.25 -12.12
N GLU A 158 10.66 -9.58 -12.86
CA GLU A 158 11.45 -10.18 -13.96
C GLU A 158 12.95 -9.79 -13.88
N PRO A 159 13.88 -10.60 -14.43
CA PRO A 159 15.21 -10.14 -14.86
C PRO A 159 15.25 -9.77 -16.37
N PRO A 160 16.08 -8.79 -16.80
CA PRO A 160 17.30 -8.33 -16.14
C PRO A 160 17.06 -7.11 -15.23
N ASN A 161 18.11 -6.74 -14.48
CA ASN A 161 18.10 -5.70 -13.46
C ASN A 161 17.19 -4.51 -13.83
N PRO A 162 16.23 -4.14 -12.97
CA PRO A 162 15.43 -2.96 -13.25
C PRO A 162 16.34 -1.73 -13.39
N PRO A 163 15.90 -0.70 -14.12
CA PRO A 163 16.62 0.56 -14.21
C PRO A 163 17.01 1.10 -12.82
N PRO A 164 18.06 1.92 -12.72
CA PRO A 164 18.35 2.63 -11.48
C PRO A 164 17.15 3.49 -11.07
N SER A 165 16.94 3.58 -9.76
CA SER A 165 15.94 4.50 -9.21
C SER A 165 16.34 5.94 -9.52
N TYR A 166 15.35 6.81 -9.74
CA TYR A 166 15.58 8.21 -10.11
C TYR A 166 14.53 9.12 -9.49
N THR A 167 14.79 10.42 -9.47
CA THR A 167 13.82 11.44 -9.05
C THR A 167 13.37 12.21 -10.28
N THR A 168 12.06 12.40 -10.44
CA THR A 168 11.49 13.17 -11.55
C THR A 168 11.85 14.65 -11.41
N PRO A 169 11.76 15.45 -12.50
CA PRO A 169 11.89 16.91 -12.40
C PRO A 169 10.88 17.56 -11.45
N SER A 170 9.73 16.91 -11.24
CA SER A 170 8.69 17.32 -10.28
C SER A 170 8.99 16.90 -8.83
N GLY A 171 10.13 16.25 -8.56
CA GLY A 171 10.56 15.86 -7.22
C GLY A 171 10.03 14.52 -6.71
N VAL A 172 9.27 13.77 -7.51
CA VAL A 172 8.74 12.45 -7.13
C VAL A 172 9.82 11.40 -7.30
N ARG A 173 10.09 10.61 -6.26
CA ARG A 173 11.02 9.49 -6.34
C ARG A 173 10.38 8.29 -7.03
N ILE A 174 11.03 7.76 -8.06
CA ILE A 174 10.70 6.50 -8.71
C ILE A 174 11.72 5.45 -8.28
N ARG A 175 11.27 4.50 -7.45
CA ARG A 175 12.12 3.47 -6.86
C ARG A 175 11.80 2.11 -7.46
N TYR A 176 12.83 1.39 -7.91
CA TYR A 176 12.66 0.03 -8.41
C TYR A 176 12.95 -0.97 -7.30
N ARG A 177 11.93 -1.74 -6.92
CA ARG A 177 12.07 -2.93 -6.06
C ARG A 177 12.10 -4.16 -6.95
N ARG A 178 13.25 -4.83 -6.99
CA ARG A 178 13.38 -6.13 -7.65
C ARG A 178 12.73 -7.20 -6.78
N SER A 179 11.90 -8.04 -7.38
CA SER A 179 11.52 -9.33 -6.83
C SER A 179 12.26 -10.46 -7.57
N SER A 180 12.71 -11.46 -6.83
CA SER A 180 13.33 -12.67 -7.39
C SER A 180 12.30 -13.69 -7.87
N HIS A 181 11.02 -13.49 -7.57
CA HIS A 181 9.97 -14.48 -7.77
C HIS A 181 8.79 -13.89 -8.54
N ASN A 182 8.41 -14.53 -9.65
CA ASN A 182 7.27 -14.10 -10.44
C ASN A 182 5.97 -14.52 -9.77
N SER A 183 5.42 -13.62 -8.96
CA SER A 183 4.21 -13.87 -8.18
C SER A 183 3.39 -12.60 -8.00
N LEU A 184 2.07 -12.73 -8.02
CA LEU A 184 1.14 -11.64 -7.74
C LEU A 184 1.21 -11.20 -6.26
N ASN A 185 1.61 -12.10 -5.36
CA ASN A 185 1.79 -11.82 -3.93
C ASN A 185 2.82 -10.70 -3.68
N GLN A 186 3.76 -10.50 -4.62
CA GLN A 186 4.86 -9.54 -4.48
C GLN A 186 4.39 -8.11 -4.29
N ARG A 187 3.17 -7.78 -4.73
CA ARG A 187 2.60 -6.44 -4.54
C ARG A 187 2.22 -6.12 -3.09
N PHE A 188 1.99 -7.15 -2.28
CA PHE A 188 1.53 -7.01 -0.89
C PHE A 188 2.61 -7.25 0.16
N ILE A 189 3.86 -7.46 -0.25
CA ILE A 189 4.98 -7.49 0.69
C ILE A 189 5.26 -6.06 1.15
N PRO A 190 5.16 -5.76 2.47
CA PRO A 190 5.53 -4.45 3.00
C PRO A 190 6.97 -4.14 2.65
N ASP A 191 7.18 -3.07 1.89
CA ASP A 191 8.53 -2.59 1.61
C ASP A 191 9.09 -1.99 2.91
N PRO A 192 10.28 -2.42 3.39
CA PRO A 192 10.88 -1.81 4.57
C PRO A 192 11.25 -0.33 4.36
N LEU A 193 11.26 0.15 3.12
CA LEU A 193 11.50 1.56 2.77
C LEU A 193 10.22 2.36 2.55
N TYR A 194 9.03 1.79 2.77
CA TYR A 194 7.81 2.59 2.74
C TYR A 194 7.78 3.57 3.91
N GLU A 195 7.49 4.83 3.60
CA GLU A 195 7.36 5.91 4.60
C GLU A 195 5.90 6.35 4.81
N THR A 196 4.94 5.68 4.17
CA THR A 196 3.51 6.02 4.21
C THR A 196 2.64 4.85 4.63
N GLN A 197 1.54 5.14 5.34
CA GLN A 197 0.55 4.13 5.73
C GLN A 197 -0.37 3.74 4.57
N ALA A 198 -0.57 4.66 3.62
CA ALA A 198 -1.45 4.52 2.48
C ALA A 198 -0.67 4.02 1.25
N ILE A 199 -0.94 2.79 0.83
CA ILE A 199 -0.32 2.21 -0.38
C ILE A 199 -1.38 2.08 -1.47
N LEU A 200 -1.23 2.84 -2.56
CA LEU A 200 -2.04 2.64 -3.77
C LEU A 200 -1.48 1.45 -4.55
N SER A 201 -2.10 0.29 -4.38
CA SER A 201 -1.81 -0.89 -5.19
C SER A 201 -2.34 -0.68 -6.60
N HIS A 202 -1.46 -0.84 -7.60
CA HIS A 202 -1.70 -0.36 -8.96
C HIS A 202 -1.17 -1.37 -9.99
N ASP A 203 -1.98 -1.78 -10.98
CA ASP A 203 -1.49 -2.54 -12.15
C ASP A 203 -0.86 -1.57 -13.16
N ASP A 204 0.06 -2.06 -13.99
CA ASP A 204 0.75 -1.20 -14.95
C ASP A 204 -0.10 -0.69 -16.12
N ASP A 205 -1.41 -1.00 -16.17
CA ASP A 205 -2.30 -0.72 -17.31
C ASP A 205 -3.63 -0.02 -16.95
N VAL A 206 -3.85 0.38 -15.70
CA VAL A 206 -5.12 0.97 -15.23
C VAL A 206 -4.87 2.17 -14.34
N MET A 207 -5.59 3.28 -14.49
CA MET A 207 -5.30 4.50 -13.74
C MET A 207 -6.47 5.48 -13.64
N TRP A 208 -6.52 6.22 -12.52
CA TRP A 208 -7.30 7.44 -12.43
C TRP A 208 -6.62 8.58 -13.20
N GLU A 209 -7.38 9.62 -13.52
CA GLU A 209 -6.76 10.90 -13.90
C GLU A 209 -5.93 11.44 -12.72
N PRO A 210 -4.72 11.98 -12.95
CA PRO A 210 -3.88 12.50 -11.87
C PRO A 210 -4.59 13.53 -10.99
N SER A 211 -5.43 14.36 -11.61
CA SER A 211 -6.23 15.37 -10.90
C SER A 211 -7.28 14.79 -9.95
N ASP A 212 -7.63 13.51 -10.08
CA ASP A 212 -8.57 12.81 -9.19
C ASP A 212 -7.89 12.14 -8.00
N LEU A 213 -6.57 11.88 -8.08
CA LEU A 213 -5.86 11.08 -7.07
C LEU A 213 -5.87 11.73 -5.68
N GLU A 214 -5.80 13.06 -5.59
CA GLU A 214 -5.89 13.75 -4.31
C GLU A 214 -7.26 13.52 -3.65
N PHE A 215 -8.35 13.66 -4.41
CA PHE A 215 -9.70 13.38 -3.92
C PHE A 215 -9.85 11.93 -3.45
N VAL A 216 -9.34 10.97 -4.23
CA VAL A 216 -9.42 9.55 -3.88
C VAL A 216 -8.63 9.27 -2.60
N PHE A 217 -7.41 9.81 -2.49
CA PHE A 217 -6.58 9.67 -1.30
C PHE A 217 -7.25 10.28 -0.05
N GLN A 218 -7.80 11.49 -0.16
CA GLN A 218 -8.52 12.12 0.95
C GLN A 218 -9.76 11.32 1.36
N THR A 219 -10.48 10.75 0.39
CA THR A 219 -11.61 9.85 0.65
C THR A 219 -11.18 8.60 1.41
N TRP A 220 -10.06 7.97 1.00
CA TRP A 220 -9.47 6.86 1.76
C TRP A 220 -9.09 7.30 3.18
N ARG A 221 -8.39 8.43 3.34
CA ARG A 221 -7.91 8.90 4.64
C ARG A 221 -9.05 9.14 5.63
N GLN A 222 -10.17 9.67 5.15
CA GLN A 222 -11.32 10.04 5.98
C GLN A 222 -12.30 8.88 6.22
N LEU A 223 -12.56 8.04 5.21
CA LEU A 223 -13.68 7.09 5.21
C LEU A 223 -13.28 5.64 4.92
N GLY A 224 -12.04 5.43 4.46
CA GLY A 224 -11.58 4.20 3.85
C GLY A 224 -10.30 3.61 4.42
N ARG A 225 -9.70 4.21 5.47
CA ARG A 225 -8.35 3.83 5.96
C ARG A 225 -8.23 2.34 6.20
N TYR A 226 -9.22 1.74 6.85
CA TYR A 226 -9.30 0.31 7.13
C TYR A 226 -10.26 -0.44 6.19
N ARG A 227 -10.36 -0.01 4.94
CA ARG A 227 -11.17 -0.65 3.88
C ARG A 227 -10.34 -0.72 2.61
N ILE A 228 -10.59 -1.74 1.77
CA ILE A 228 -10.06 -1.71 0.40
C ILE A 228 -10.81 -0.62 -0.36
N THR A 229 -10.13 0.47 -0.68
CA THR A 229 -10.76 1.67 -1.23
C THR A 229 -10.26 1.93 -2.64
N GLY A 230 -11.13 1.79 -3.64
CA GLY A 230 -10.65 1.81 -5.02
C GLY A 230 -11.73 1.85 -6.09
N ALA A 231 -11.30 1.72 -7.33
CA ALA A 231 -12.08 2.16 -8.49
C ALA A 231 -12.94 1.08 -9.15
N LEU A 232 -12.63 -0.19 -8.93
CA LEU A 232 -13.15 -1.28 -9.74
C LEU A 232 -13.98 -2.26 -8.88
N PRO A 233 -15.28 -1.97 -8.65
CA PRO A 233 -16.13 -2.81 -7.83
C PRO A 233 -16.42 -4.13 -8.54
N ARG A 234 -16.55 -5.20 -7.75
CA ARG A 234 -16.92 -6.53 -8.22
C ARG A 234 -17.95 -7.16 -7.31
N CYS A 235 -18.67 -8.10 -7.90
CA CYS A 235 -19.82 -8.73 -7.31
C CYS A 235 -19.59 -10.25 -7.24
N PHE A 236 -20.34 -10.88 -6.36
CA PHE A 236 -20.48 -12.32 -6.35
C PHE A 236 -21.96 -12.70 -6.24
N SER A 237 -22.26 -13.94 -6.62
CA SER A 237 -23.52 -14.60 -6.37
C SER A 237 -23.27 -15.90 -5.61
N ARG A 238 -24.19 -16.30 -4.74
CA ARG A 238 -24.16 -17.62 -4.09
C ARG A 238 -25.38 -18.41 -4.54
N ASN A 239 -25.15 -19.63 -5.04
CA ASN A 239 -26.25 -20.51 -5.45
C ASN A 239 -26.88 -21.22 -4.25
N ASP A 240 -27.97 -21.96 -4.50
CA ASP A 240 -28.72 -22.70 -3.48
C ASP A 240 -27.89 -23.77 -2.74
N LYS A 241 -26.75 -24.18 -3.30
CA LYS A 241 -25.79 -25.11 -2.69
C LYS A 241 -24.71 -24.41 -1.87
N GLY A 242 -24.80 -23.09 -1.69
CA GLY A 242 -23.82 -22.29 -0.96
C GLY A 242 -22.58 -21.90 -1.77
N SER A 243 -22.43 -22.34 -3.02
CA SER A 243 -21.23 -22.08 -3.80
C SER A 243 -21.20 -20.65 -4.36
N LEU A 244 -20.06 -19.99 -4.18
CA LEU A 244 -19.80 -18.62 -4.61
C LEU A 244 -19.32 -18.56 -6.06
N SER A 245 -19.78 -17.54 -6.78
CA SER A 245 -19.36 -17.23 -8.16
C SER A 245 -19.03 -15.75 -8.29
N TYR A 246 -17.82 -15.46 -8.77
CA TYR A 246 -17.31 -14.11 -9.05
C TYR A 246 -17.81 -13.61 -10.41
N HIS A 247 -18.20 -12.34 -10.48
CA HIS A 247 -18.56 -11.69 -11.74
C HIS A 247 -18.38 -10.16 -11.69
N PRO A 248 -18.28 -9.49 -12.84
CA PRO A 248 -18.45 -8.04 -12.90
C PRO A 248 -19.83 -7.66 -12.37
N CYS A 249 -19.95 -6.51 -11.72
CA CYS A 249 -21.26 -6.00 -11.32
C CYS A 249 -22.07 -5.66 -12.58
N LYS A 250 -23.30 -6.18 -12.65
CA LYS A 250 -24.20 -5.99 -13.79
C LYS A 250 -25.03 -4.73 -13.60
N LYS A 251 -25.57 -4.18 -14.70
CA LYS A 251 -26.57 -3.11 -14.63
C LYS A 251 -27.77 -3.61 -13.81
N GLY A 252 -28.13 -2.87 -12.77
CA GLY A 252 -29.19 -3.26 -11.83
C GLY A 252 -28.69 -3.97 -10.56
N ASN A 253 -27.39 -4.31 -10.46
CA ASN A 253 -26.80 -4.64 -9.16
C ASN A 253 -26.57 -3.33 -8.41
N ASP A 254 -27.29 -3.14 -7.30
CA ASP A 254 -27.14 -2.02 -6.37
C ASP A 254 -26.20 -2.34 -5.20
N TRP A 255 -25.49 -3.48 -5.26
CA TRP A 255 -24.44 -3.85 -4.31
C TRP A 255 -23.13 -4.28 -5.00
N TYR A 256 -22.03 -4.15 -4.27
CA TYR A 256 -20.73 -4.77 -4.53
C TYR A 256 -20.15 -5.29 -3.20
N SER A 257 -19.22 -6.23 -3.28
CA SER A 257 -18.60 -6.80 -2.05
C SER A 257 -17.08 -6.87 -2.14
N LEU A 258 -16.54 -6.45 -3.28
CA LEU A 258 -15.13 -6.53 -3.62
C LEU A 258 -14.77 -5.25 -4.37
N VAL A 259 -13.55 -4.77 -4.16
CA VAL A 259 -12.89 -3.77 -5.02
C VAL A 259 -11.54 -4.33 -5.45
N LEU A 260 -11.27 -4.33 -6.75
CA LEU A 260 -10.01 -4.86 -7.26
C LEU A 260 -8.82 -3.98 -6.81
N THR A 261 -7.77 -4.63 -6.30
CA THR A 261 -6.55 -3.95 -5.83
C THR A 261 -5.55 -3.63 -6.94
N ASN A 262 -5.98 -3.71 -8.19
CA ASN A 262 -5.23 -3.19 -9.32
C ASN A 262 -5.35 -1.66 -9.44
N LEU A 263 -6.29 -1.04 -8.72
CA LEU A 263 -6.38 0.40 -8.54
C LEU A 263 -7.13 0.70 -7.24
N ALA A 264 -6.49 0.40 -6.11
CA ALA A 264 -7.06 0.63 -4.78
C ALA A 264 -6.00 0.97 -3.73
N PHE A 265 -6.36 1.88 -2.83
CA PHE A 265 -5.64 2.10 -1.58
C PHE A 265 -5.84 0.94 -0.62
N VAL A 266 -4.72 0.50 -0.05
CA VAL A 266 -4.62 -0.55 0.97
C VAL A 266 -3.76 0.01 2.10
N HIS A 267 -4.20 -0.16 3.34
CA HIS A 267 -3.39 0.18 4.50
C HIS A 267 -2.22 -0.80 4.63
N ILE A 268 -1.02 -0.30 4.92
CA ILE A 268 0.18 -1.13 5.06
C ILE A 268 0.03 -2.24 6.12
N SER A 269 -0.80 -2.03 7.16
CA SER A 269 -1.11 -3.08 8.15
C SER A 269 -1.80 -4.31 7.53
N PHE A 270 -2.62 -4.13 6.48
CA PHE A 270 -3.25 -5.26 5.79
C PHE A 270 -2.23 -6.01 4.94
N MET A 271 -1.31 -5.29 4.31
CA MET A 271 -0.19 -5.88 3.56
C MET A 271 0.73 -6.70 4.47
N ASP A 272 0.97 -6.19 5.67
CA ASP A 272 1.79 -6.87 6.68
C ASP A 272 1.10 -8.11 7.24
N TYR A 273 -0.16 -8.02 7.67
CA TYR A 273 -0.93 -9.21 8.06
C TYR A 273 -1.00 -10.22 6.91
N TYR A 274 -1.27 -9.76 5.68
CA TYR A 274 -1.28 -10.59 4.47
C TYR A 274 0.06 -11.29 4.25
N SER A 275 1.18 -10.68 4.62
CA SER A 275 2.53 -11.24 4.42
C SER A 275 3.09 -11.98 5.63
N SER A 276 2.36 -11.99 6.75
CA SER A 276 2.77 -12.63 8.00
C SER A 276 2.85 -14.16 7.90
N SER A 277 3.50 -14.77 8.89
CA SER A 277 3.59 -16.22 9.07
C SER A 277 2.35 -16.85 9.70
N GLU A 278 1.27 -16.08 9.94
CA GLU A 278 0.01 -16.63 10.43
C GLU A 278 -0.55 -17.67 9.46
N GLN A 279 -1.27 -18.66 9.99
CA GLN A 279 -1.75 -19.80 9.21
C GLN A 279 -2.66 -19.38 8.05
N ILE A 280 -3.69 -18.58 8.33
CA ILE A 280 -4.67 -18.11 7.33
C ILE A 280 -3.99 -17.41 6.15
N PRO A 281 -3.21 -16.33 6.36
CA PRO A 281 -2.60 -15.63 5.24
C PRO A 281 -1.54 -16.49 4.53
N THR A 282 -0.82 -17.37 5.25
CA THR A 282 0.14 -18.29 4.63
C THR A 282 -0.54 -19.26 3.66
N THR A 283 -1.63 -19.91 4.08
CA THR A 283 -2.41 -20.82 3.25
C THR A 283 -3.02 -20.09 2.04
N ILE A 284 -3.56 -18.89 2.25
CA ILE A 284 -4.14 -18.08 1.17
C ILE A 284 -3.07 -17.67 0.14
N ARG A 285 -1.89 -17.20 0.58
CA ARG A 285 -0.79 -16.82 -0.31
C ARG A 285 -0.31 -18.00 -1.16
N ALA A 286 -0.22 -19.20 -0.58
CA ALA A 286 0.14 -20.42 -1.29
C ALA A 286 -0.88 -20.76 -2.39
N HIS A 287 -2.18 -20.60 -2.11
CA HIS A 287 -3.22 -20.80 -3.13
C HIS A 287 -3.18 -19.75 -4.24
N VAL A 288 -2.94 -18.48 -3.89
CA VAL A 288 -2.76 -17.39 -4.88
C VAL A 288 -1.55 -17.67 -5.78
N GLU A 289 -0.46 -18.17 -5.21
CA GLU A 289 0.75 -18.57 -5.93
C GLU A 289 0.44 -19.68 -6.95
N GLU A 290 -0.16 -20.77 -6.49
CA GLU A 290 -0.49 -21.92 -7.33
C GLU A 290 -1.51 -21.57 -8.43
N ASN A 291 -2.52 -20.78 -8.09
CA ASN A 291 -3.58 -20.41 -9.02
C ASN A 291 -3.17 -19.25 -9.95
N PHE A 292 -2.09 -18.52 -9.62
CA PHE A 292 -1.59 -17.33 -10.29
C PHE A 292 -2.72 -16.31 -10.58
N ASN A 293 -3.53 -16.03 -9.56
CA ASN A 293 -4.71 -15.15 -9.60
C ASN A 293 -5.19 -14.88 -8.16
N CYS A 294 -6.17 -13.98 -8.01
CA CYS A 294 -6.96 -13.78 -6.79
C CYS A 294 -6.25 -13.14 -5.60
N GLU A 295 -5.07 -12.55 -5.77
CA GLU A 295 -4.41 -11.78 -4.71
C GLU A 295 -5.31 -10.62 -4.24
N ASP A 296 -6.02 -10.00 -5.18
CA ASP A 296 -6.98 -8.94 -4.92
C ASP A 296 -8.19 -9.41 -4.10
N LEU A 297 -8.72 -10.60 -4.42
CA LEU A 297 -9.83 -11.20 -3.68
C LEU A 297 -9.38 -11.58 -2.28
N ALA A 298 -8.19 -12.16 -2.15
CA ALA A 298 -7.59 -12.50 -0.87
C ALA A 298 -7.46 -11.27 0.03
N MET A 299 -6.99 -10.15 -0.51
CA MET A 299 -6.87 -8.89 0.24
C MET A 299 -8.24 -8.35 0.71
N ASN A 300 -9.30 -8.46 -0.12
CA ASN A 300 -10.65 -8.08 0.31
C ASN A 300 -11.20 -9.00 1.41
N TYR A 301 -10.97 -10.31 1.31
CA TYR A 301 -11.36 -11.27 2.36
C TYR A 301 -10.66 -10.96 3.67
N MET A 302 -9.35 -10.71 3.64
CA MET A 302 -8.58 -10.38 4.85
C MET A 302 -9.01 -9.05 5.46
N ALA A 303 -9.13 -7.99 4.67
CA ALA A 303 -9.58 -6.69 5.19
C ALA A 303 -10.98 -6.79 5.82
N SER A 304 -11.92 -7.49 5.17
CA SER A 304 -13.27 -7.69 5.69
C SER A 304 -13.27 -8.57 6.95
N MET A 305 -12.43 -9.62 6.99
CA MET A 305 -12.25 -10.47 8.17
C MET A 305 -11.70 -9.67 9.35
N LEU A 306 -10.71 -8.80 9.15
CA LEU A 306 -10.06 -8.08 10.25
C LEU A 306 -10.95 -6.97 10.84
N THR A 307 -11.80 -6.37 10.00
CA THR A 307 -12.53 -5.14 10.34
C THR A 307 -14.03 -5.33 10.45
N CYS A 308 -14.59 -6.40 9.89
CA CYS A 308 -16.02 -6.56 9.64
C CYS A 308 -16.64 -5.40 8.85
N THR A 309 -15.85 -4.71 8.02
CA THR A 309 -16.30 -3.64 7.12
C THR A 309 -16.11 -4.03 5.67
N GLY A 310 -17.01 -3.58 4.80
CA GLY A 310 -16.92 -3.82 3.36
C GLY A 310 -15.95 -2.86 2.68
N PRO A 311 -15.56 -3.12 1.42
CA PRO A 311 -14.71 -2.23 0.65
C PRO A 311 -15.38 -0.87 0.38
N LEU A 312 -14.64 0.12 -0.09
CA LEU A 312 -15.19 1.42 -0.47
C LEU A 312 -14.93 1.68 -1.96
N HIS A 313 -16.00 1.73 -2.75
CA HIS A 313 -15.91 2.14 -4.14
C HIS A 313 -15.81 3.66 -4.26
N VAL A 314 -14.71 4.13 -4.87
CA VAL A 314 -14.44 5.55 -5.11
C VAL A 314 -14.15 5.78 -6.58
N GLN A 315 -14.87 6.72 -7.16
CA GLN A 315 -14.71 7.14 -8.55
C GLN A 315 -14.28 8.60 -8.62
N GLY A 316 -13.26 8.88 -9.43
CA GLY A 316 -12.87 10.25 -9.77
C GLY A 316 -13.94 10.96 -10.60
N LYS A 317 -13.68 12.22 -10.97
CA LYS A 317 -14.54 12.96 -11.91
C LYS A 317 -14.45 12.30 -13.30
N ALA A 318 -13.25 11.88 -13.68
CA ALA A 318 -13.06 11.11 -14.89
C ALA A 318 -13.31 9.61 -14.64
N LYS A 319 -13.67 8.91 -15.72
CA LYS A 319 -13.65 7.45 -15.72
C LYS A 319 -12.21 6.97 -15.64
N VAL A 320 -12.01 5.84 -14.97
CA VAL A 320 -10.71 5.15 -14.95
C VAL A 320 -10.33 4.79 -16.38
N THR A 321 -9.08 5.05 -16.73
CA THR A 321 -8.50 4.61 -18.00
C THR A 321 -7.91 3.22 -17.83
N ASN A 322 -8.15 2.34 -18.79
CA ASN A 322 -7.49 1.04 -18.89
C ASN A 322 -6.88 0.91 -20.29
N GLN A 323 -5.58 0.65 -20.38
CA GLN A 323 -4.85 0.53 -21.64
C GLN A 323 -5.19 -0.76 -22.41
N ASP A 324 -5.87 -1.71 -21.76
CA ASP A 324 -6.33 -3.00 -22.26
C ASP A 324 -5.29 -3.75 -23.13
N PRO A 325 -4.08 -4.04 -22.59
CA PRO A 325 -3.01 -4.63 -23.36
C PRO A 325 -3.41 -5.98 -23.98
N LYS A 326 -2.87 -6.27 -25.17
CA LYS A 326 -3.23 -7.47 -25.97
C LYS A 326 -3.04 -8.79 -25.23
N LYS A 327 -2.10 -8.85 -24.29
CA LYS A 327 -1.83 -10.01 -23.43
C LYS A 327 -2.09 -9.61 -21.98
N GLY A 328 -2.81 -10.43 -21.22
CA GLY A 328 -3.05 -10.22 -19.80
C GLY A 328 -3.69 -11.44 -19.14
N ILE A 329 -3.51 -11.58 -17.83
CA ILE A 329 -4.02 -12.72 -17.04
C ILE A 329 -5.55 -12.81 -17.12
N SER A 330 -6.23 -11.67 -17.22
CA SER A 330 -7.69 -11.55 -17.36
C SER A 330 -8.25 -12.06 -18.70
N ARG A 331 -7.41 -12.15 -19.74
CA ARG A 331 -7.82 -12.62 -21.07
C ARG A 331 -7.81 -14.16 -21.20
N GLY A 332 -7.31 -14.89 -20.20
CA GLY A 332 -7.29 -16.35 -20.21
C GLY A 332 -8.70 -16.95 -20.03
N GLY A 333 -9.03 -17.99 -20.82
CA GLY A 333 -10.38 -18.59 -20.83
C GLY A 333 -10.84 -19.18 -19.49
N ASN A 334 -9.93 -19.46 -18.56
CA ASN A 334 -10.24 -19.98 -17.22
C ASN A 334 -10.22 -18.90 -16.12
N HIS A 335 -10.09 -17.61 -16.46
CA HIS A 335 -9.91 -16.53 -15.47
C HIS A 335 -11.05 -16.46 -14.44
N PHE A 336 -12.31 -16.47 -14.88
CA PHE A 336 -13.47 -16.45 -13.99
C PHE A 336 -13.58 -17.74 -13.17
N ALA A 337 -13.31 -18.90 -13.77
CA ALA A 337 -13.31 -20.18 -13.07
C ALA A 337 -12.25 -20.23 -11.94
N LYS A 338 -11.07 -19.66 -12.19
CA LYS A 338 -10.03 -19.47 -11.17
C LYS A 338 -10.53 -18.62 -10.01
N ARG A 339 -11.19 -17.48 -10.29
CA ARG A 339 -11.73 -16.60 -9.25
C ARG A 339 -12.88 -17.21 -8.45
N ASN A 340 -13.75 -18.00 -9.10
CA ASN A 340 -14.78 -18.76 -8.39
C ASN A 340 -14.15 -19.73 -7.39
N ARG A 341 -13.11 -20.47 -7.79
CA ARG A 341 -12.39 -21.36 -6.87
C ARG A 341 -11.81 -20.62 -5.67
N CYS A 342 -11.17 -19.46 -5.89
CA CYS A 342 -10.63 -18.64 -4.82
C CYS A 342 -11.70 -18.19 -3.81
N LEU A 343 -12.86 -17.73 -4.27
CA LEU A 343 -13.94 -17.31 -3.37
C LEU A 343 -14.36 -18.43 -2.41
N ASN A 344 -14.55 -19.64 -2.93
CA ASN A 344 -14.98 -20.78 -2.11
C ASN A 344 -13.84 -21.26 -1.21
N TYR A 345 -12.60 -21.33 -1.73
CA TYR A 345 -11.45 -21.79 -0.95
C TYR A 345 -11.07 -20.83 0.19
N PHE A 346 -11.15 -19.51 -0.02
CA PHE A 346 -10.86 -18.54 1.03
C PHE A 346 -11.88 -18.58 2.16
N GLU A 347 -13.16 -18.81 1.85
CA GLU A 347 -14.19 -19.04 2.87
C GLU A 347 -13.90 -20.30 3.69
N GLU A 348 -13.49 -21.39 3.04
CA GLU A 348 -13.10 -22.64 3.71
C GLU A 348 -11.91 -22.43 4.66
N VAL A 349 -10.85 -21.77 4.18
CA VAL A 349 -9.63 -21.49 4.97
C VAL A 349 -9.92 -20.58 6.17
N ILE A 350 -10.79 -19.59 6.00
CA ILE A 350 -11.16 -18.64 7.07
C ILE A 350 -12.18 -19.25 8.04
N GLY A 351 -12.95 -20.26 7.61
CA GLY A 351 -13.97 -20.93 8.41
C GLY A 351 -15.32 -20.20 8.48
N PHE A 352 -15.45 -19.05 7.81
CA PHE A 352 -16.70 -18.29 7.69
C PHE A 352 -16.62 -17.33 6.49
N PHE A 353 -17.74 -16.66 6.16
CA PHE A 353 -17.82 -15.74 5.03
C PHE A 353 -17.64 -14.26 5.48
N PRO A 354 -16.47 -13.63 5.26
CA PRO A 354 -16.18 -12.30 5.80
C PRO A 354 -16.70 -11.14 4.94
N LEU A 355 -16.88 -11.33 3.62
CA LEU A 355 -17.17 -10.22 2.72
C LEU A 355 -18.49 -9.53 3.07
N VAL A 356 -18.47 -8.21 3.12
CA VAL A 356 -19.63 -7.37 3.43
C VAL A 356 -20.10 -6.66 2.17
N GLN A 357 -21.39 -6.80 1.86
CA GLN A 357 -22.01 -6.07 0.75
C GLN A 357 -22.08 -4.56 1.05
N GLN A 358 -21.91 -3.77 0.00
CA GLN A 358 -21.89 -2.31 0.03
C GLN A 358 -22.76 -1.79 -1.10
N MET A 359 -23.61 -0.82 -0.80
CA MET A 359 -24.50 -0.19 -1.78
C MET A 359 -24.07 1.24 -2.12
N GLY A 360 -23.34 1.89 -1.21
CA GLY A 360 -22.84 3.25 -1.39
C GLY A 360 -21.56 3.31 -2.21
N SER A 361 -21.44 4.32 -3.07
CA SER A 361 -20.21 4.67 -3.80
C SER A 361 -19.94 6.16 -3.63
N ILE A 362 -18.67 6.55 -3.60
CA ILE A 362 -18.25 7.95 -3.48
C ILE A 362 -17.72 8.43 -4.81
N HIS A 363 -18.22 9.58 -5.27
CA HIS A 363 -17.85 10.17 -6.55
C HIS A 363 -17.31 11.58 -6.32
N ARG A 364 -16.25 11.95 -7.04
CA ARG A 364 -15.80 13.34 -7.04
C ARG A 364 -16.92 14.19 -7.63
N GLY A 365 -17.35 15.20 -6.87
CA GLY A 365 -18.40 16.11 -7.30
C GLY A 365 -18.03 16.87 -8.58
N MET A 366 -19.05 17.39 -9.27
CA MET A 366 -18.83 18.34 -10.36
C MET A 366 -18.37 19.69 -9.78
N ASP A 367 -17.52 20.41 -10.50
CA ASP A 367 -17.36 21.84 -10.24
C ASP A 367 -18.69 22.48 -10.64
N TRP A 368 -19.52 22.84 -9.66
CA TRP A 368 -20.84 23.43 -9.93
C TRP A 368 -20.77 24.81 -10.62
N PHE A 369 -19.56 25.36 -10.81
CA PHE A 369 -19.31 26.74 -11.22
C PHE A 369 -18.34 26.93 -12.41
N ASN A 370 -18.11 25.92 -13.25
CA ASN A 370 -17.35 26.10 -14.50
C ASN A 370 -18.20 25.82 -15.73
#